data_AF-A4NW40-F1
#
_entry.id   AF-A4NW40-F1
#
_cell.length_a   1.000
_cell.length_b   1.000
_cell.length_c   1.000
_cell.angle_alpha   90.00
_cell.angle_beta   90.00
_cell.angle_gamma   90.00
#
_symmetry.space_group_name_H-M   'P 1'
#
loop_
_entity.id
_entity.type
_entity.pdbx_description
1 polymer ?
#
loop_
_entity_poly.entity_id
_entity_poly.type
_entity_poly.pdbx_seq_one_letter_code
_entity_poly.pdbx_strand_id
1 'polypeptide(L)'
;MRVSAHCLIERNGRITQYVNFNDRAWHAGVSNFQGREKCNDFAIGIELEGCNEQPFTDAQYFSLQELTNVIMKNYPKITKNRIVGHCDISPGRKIDPGQYFDWERYLSSVKQTV
;
A
#
# COMPACT_ATOMS: atom_id res chain seq x y z
N MET A 1 11.90 -12.05 -14.42
CA MET A 1 10.80 -11.41 -13.66
C MET A 1 10.95 -9.90 -13.76
N ARG A 2 9.84 -9.15 -13.85
CA ARG A 2 9.83 -7.68 -13.71
C ARG A 2 8.95 -7.34 -12.52
N VAL A 3 9.44 -6.48 -11.64
CA VAL A 3 8.72 -6.01 -10.44
C VAL A 3 8.78 -4.49 -10.41
N SER A 4 7.70 -3.88 -9.93
CA SER A 4 7.62 -2.44 -9.71
C SER A 4 6.49 -2.13 -8.72
N ALA A 5 6.61 -1.01 -8.03
CA ALA A 5 5.53 -0.42 -7.24
C ALA A 5 5.23 0.98 -7.79
N HIS A 6 4.09 1.56 -7.41
CA HIS A 6 3.82 2.95 -7.77
C HIS A 6 4.72 3.87 -6.96
N CYS A 7 4.78 3.66 -5.64
CA CYS A 7 5.63 4.44 -4.76
C CYS A 7 6.42 3.55 -3.80
N LEU A 8 7.60 4.03 -3.40
CA LEU A 8 8.35 3.59 -2.23
C LEU A 8 8.43 4.75 -1.23
N ILE A 9 8.21 4.46 0.05
CA ILE A 9 8.43 5.39 1.16
C ILE A 9 9.61 4.91 1.99
N GLU A 10 10.71 5.64 1.92
CA GLU A 10 11.94 5.36 2.66
C GLU A 10 11.79 5.62 4.16
N ARG A 11 12.73 5.13 4.98
CA ARG A 11 12.71 5.26 6.46
C ARG A 11 12.60 6.70 6.95
N ASN A 12 13.11 7.66 6.19
CA ASN A 12 13.02 9.10 6.51
C ASN A 12 11.70 9.76 6.02
N GLY A 13 10.77 8.99 5.47
CA GLY A 13 9.50 9.47 4.93
C GLY A 13 9.57 9.98 3.49
N ARG A 14 10.74 9.97 2.82
CA ARG A 14 10.83 10.38 1.42
C ARG A 14 10.02 9.43 0.54
N ILE A 15 9.18 10.01 -0.31
CA ILE A 15 8.38 9.27 -1.30
C ILE A 15 9.08 9.33 -2.64
N THR A 16 9.38 8.18 -3.23
CA THR A 16 9.81 8.06 -4.62
C THR A 16 8.72 7.39 -5.43
N GLN A 17 8.24 8.03 -6.50
CA GLN A 17 7.26 7.46 -7.42
C GLN A 17 7.97 6.87 -8.65
N TYR A 18 7.70 5.60 -8.96
CA TYR A 18 8.29 4.90 -10.11
C TYR A 18 7.29 4.70 -11.26
N VAL A 19 6.01 4.52 -10.93
CA VAL A 19 4.94 4.24 -11.91
C VAL A 19 3.80 5.22 -11.68
N ASN A 20 3.22 5.73 -12.76
CA ASN A 20 2.03 6.58 -12.71
C ASN A 20 0.85 5.79 -12.10
N PHE A 21 0.01 6.41 -11.27
CA PHE A 21 -1.14 5.74 -10.64
C PHE A 21 -2.21 5.24 -11.63
N ASN A 22 -2.22 5.77 -12.86
CA ASN A 22 -3.10 5.29 -13.93
C ASN A 22 -2.48 4.15 -14.75
N ASP A 23 -1.20 3.86 -14.54
CA ASP A 23 -0.49 2.77 -15.20
C ASP A 23 -0.42 1.54 -14.29
N ARG A 24 -0.16 0.39 -14.90
CA ARG A 24 -0.04 -0.87 -14.17
C ARG A 24 1.37 -1.08 -13.63
N ALA A 25 1.53 -1.06 -12.31
CA ALA A 25 2.72 -1.59 -11.65
C ALA A 25 2.64 -3.12 -11.41
N TRP A 26 3.79 -3.75 -11.13
CA TRP A 26 3.91 -5.20 -10.90
C TRP A 26 4.33 -5.52 -9.46
N HIS A 27 3.46 -5.24 -8.50
CA HIS A 27 3.73 -5.37 -7.06
C HIS A 27 3.02 -6.57 -6.41
N ALA A 28 1.76 -6.84 -6.77
CA ALA A 28 0.91 -7.82 -6.11
C ALA A 28 1.13 -9.28 -6.57
N GLY A 29 1.67 -9.49 -7.78
CA GLY A 29 1.81 -10.83 -8.36
C GLY A 29 0.49 -11.62 -8.43
N VAL A 30 0.56 -12.94 -8.21
CA VAL A 30 -0.64 -13.81 -8.10
C VAL A 30 -1.40 -13.43 -6.84
N SER A 31 -2.61 -12.91 -7.02
CA SER A 31 -3.38 -12.26 -5.96
C SER A 31 -4.88 -12.23 -6.28
N ASN A 32 -5.72 -12.15 -5.25
CA ASN A 32 -7.18 -12.02 -5.34
C ASN A 32 -7.69 -11.07 -4.26
N PHE A 33 -8.52 -10.09 -4.64
CA PHE A 33 -9.22 -9.22 -3.71
C PHE A 33 -10.72 -9.29 -3.98
N GLN A 34 -11.49 -9.75 -2.99
CA GLN A 34 -12.96 -9.86 -3.05
C GLN A 34 -13.47 -10.64 -4.28
N GLY A 35 -12.80 -11.74 -4.63
CA GLY A 35 -13.15 -12.59 -5.78
C GLY A 35 -12.56 -12.11 -7.11
N ARG A 36 -11.92 -10.94 -7.16
CA ARG A 36 -11.25 -10.45 -8.38
C ARG A 36 -9.76 -10.76 -8.33
N GLU A 37 -9.33 -11.61 -9.26
CA GLU A 37 -7.91 -11.94 -9.43
C GLU A 37 -7.10 -10.82 -10.09
N LYS A 38 -5.76 -10.96 -10.06
CA LYS A 38 -4.78 -10.09 -10.72
C LYS A 38 -4.84 -8.65 -10.19
N CYS A 39 -4.56 -8.47 -8.90
CA CYS A 39 -4.69 -7.16 -8.24
C CYS A 39 -3.83 -6.05 -8.88
N ASN A 40 -2.71 -6.39 -9.54
CA ASN A 40 -1.93 -5.43 -10.33
C ASN A 40 -2.79 -4.65 -11.36
N ASP A 41 -3.89 -5.23 -11.86
CA ASP A 41 -4.71 -4.63 -12.91
C ASP A 41 -5.63 -3.51 -12.37
N PHE A 42 -5.75 -3.34 -11.06
CA PHE A 42 -6.68 -2.39 -10.45
C PHE A 42 -6.25 -1.80 -9.10
N ALA A 43 -5.05 -2.13 -8.62
CA ALA A 43 -4.54 -1.68 -7.33
C ALA A 43 -3.37 -0.70 -7.50
N ILE A 44 -3.22 0.20 -6.53
CA ILE A 44 -2.05 1.05 -6.38
C ILE A 44 -1.16 0.44 -5.28
N GLY A 45 -0.04 -0.15 -5.66
CA GLY A 45 1.00 -0.63 -4.73
C GLY A 45 1.88 0.48 -4.18
N ILE A 46 1.92 0.58 -2.84
CA ILE A 46 2.82 1.44 -2.07
C ILE A 46 3.72 0.54 -1.23
N GLU A 47 5.04 0.70 -1.37
CA GLU A 47 6.04 -0.02 -0.59
C GLU A 47 6.56 0.86 0.53
N LEU A 48 6.78 0.28 1.71
CA LEU A 48 7.49 0.93 2.80
C LEU A 48 8.85 0.26 2.95
N GLU A 49 9.93 1.05 2.96
CA GLU A 49 11.25 0.53 3.28
C GLU A 49 11.27 -0.07 4.69
N GLY A 50 11.59 -1.35 4.80
CA GLY A 50 11.57 -2.06 6.07
C GLY A 50 11.79 -3.55 5.92
N CYS A 51 11.68 -4.26 7.04
CA CYS A 51 11.76 -5.71 7.11
C CYS A 51 10.85 -6.22 8.24
N ASN A 52 10.64 -7.53 8.30
CA ASN A 52 9.78 -8.17 9.31
C ASN A 52 10.41 -8.29 10.70
N GLU A 53 11.42 -7.48 11.01
CA GLU A 53 12.20 -7.51 12.25
C GLU A 53 12.22 -6.14 12.97
N GLN A 54 11.61 -5.09 12.38
CA GLN A 54 11.61 -3.76 12.97
C GLN A 54 10.32 -2.96 12.69
N PRO A 55 9.90 -2.08 13.62
CA PRO A 55 8.81 -1.12 13.40
C PRO A 55 9.04 -0.16 12.23
N PHE A 56 7.96 0.31 11.60
CA PHE A 56 7.97 1.44 10.67
C PHE A 56 8.16 2.78 11.41
N THR A 57 8.83 3.75 10.78
CA THR A 57 9.09 5.05 11.43
C THR A 57 7.86 5.96 11.41
N ASP A 58 7.84 6.95 12.31
CA ASP A 58 6.81 7.98 12.31
C ASP A 58 6.76 8.76 10.99
N ALA A 59 7.93 9.00 10.38
CA ALA A 59 8.02 9.67 9.08
C ALA A 59 7.38 8.85 7.96
N GLN A 60 7.50 7.52 7.99
CA GLN A 60 6.83 6.64 7.03
C GLN A 60 5.31 6.68 7.20
N TYR A 61 4.80 6.59 8.43
CA TYR A 61 3.36 6.69 8.68
C TYR A 61 2.79 8.04 8.23
N PHE A 62 3.47 9.14 8.52
CA PHE A 62 3.05 10.47 8.10
C PHE A 62 2.97 10.58 6.57
N SER A 63 4.01 10.16 5.86
CA SER A 63 4.04 10.18 4.40
C SER A 63 3.01 9.25 3.78
N LEU A 64 2.82 8.05 4.35
CA LEU A 64 1.81 7.10 3.89
C LEU A 64 0.40 7.68 4.06
N GLN A 65 0.10 8.31 5.19
CA GLN A 65 -1.19 8.95 5.45
C GLN A 65 -1.49 10.03 4.41
N GLU A 66 -0.55 10.96 4.18
CA GLU A 66 -0.74 12.05 3.22
C GLU A 66 -0.89 11.53 1.80
N LEU A 67 -0.06 10.55 1.40
CA LEU A 67 -0.16 9.92 0.10
C LEU A 67 -1.51 9.22 -0.10
N THR A 68 -1.95 8.45 0.88
CA THR A 68 -3.24 7.76 0.85
C THR A 68 -4.40 8.74 0.76
N ASN A 69 -4.38 9.84 1.52
CA ASN A 69 -5.41 10.87 1.45
C ASN A 69 -5.50 11.49 0.04
N VAL A 70 -4.36 11.74 -0.60
CA VAL A 70 -4.30 12.25 -1.99
C VAL A 70 -4.83 11.21 -2.97
N ILE A 71 -4.45 9.93 -2.83
CA ILE A 71 -4.95 8.85 -3.68
C ILE A 71 -6.47 8.73 -3.53
N MET A 72 -7.00 8.63 -2.31
CA MET A 72 -8.43 8.48 -2.07
C MET A 72 -9.24 9.68 -2.60
N LYS A 73 -8.70 10.89 -2.50
CA LYS A 73 -9.33 12.09 -3.07
C LYS A 73 -9.48 12.02 -4.58
N ASN A 74 -8.47 11.50 -5.29
CA ASN A 74 -8.48 11.43 -6.77
C ASN A 74 -9.12 10.14 -7.30
N TYR A 75 -9.15 9.07 -6.49
CA TYR A 75 -9.72 7.77 -6.80
C TYR A 75 -10.76 7.38 -5.74
N PRO A 76 -11.95 8.04 -5.72
CA PRO A 76 -12.92 7.93 -4.62
C PRO A 76 -13.51 6.53 -4.41
N LYS A 77 -13.33 5.61 -5.37
CA LYS A 77 -13.67 4.19 -5.20
C LYS A 77 -12.69 3.43 -4.29
N ILE A 78 -11.52 4.01 -3.99
CA ILE A 78 -10.57 3.49 -3.00
C ILE A 78 -11.02 4.03 -1.64
N THR A 79 -11.86 3.26 -0.98
CA THR A 79 -12.35 3.53 0.38
C THR A 79 -11.44 2.87 1.42
N LYS A 80 -11.54 3.28 2.70
CA LYS A 80 -10.68 2.73 3.78
C LYS A 80 -10.71 1.19 3.86
N ASN A 81 -11.88 0.57 3.66
CA ASN A 81 -12.04 -0.89 3.65
C ASN A 81 -11.46 -1.60 2.41
N ARG A 82 -10.88 -0.86 1.46
CA ARG A 82 -10.19 -1.40 0.28
C ARG A 82 -8.67 -1.21 0.37
N ILE A 83 -8.19 -0.69 1.49
CA ILE A 83 -6.78 -0.65 1.85
C ILE A 83 -6.47 -1.99 2.54
N VAL A 84 -5.54 -2.75 1.98
CA VAL A 84 -5.20 -4.09 2.45
C VAL A 84 -3.70 -4.32 2.34
N GLY A 85 -3.19 -5.26 3.15
CA GLY A 85 -1.84 -5.77 3.04
C GLY A 85 -1.69 -6.74 1.87
N HIS A 86 -0.45 -7.01 1.49
CA HIS A 86 -0.15 -8.01 0.47
C HIS A 86 -0.52 -9.43 0.95
N CYS A 87 -0.37 -9.68 2.25
CA CYS A 87 -0.82 -10.90 2.91
C CYS A 87 -2.32 -11.18 2.71
N ASP A 88 -3.15 -10.15 2.66
CA ASP A 88 -4.61 -10.29 2.58
C ASP A 88 -5.06 -10.71 1.17
N ILE A 89 -4.34 -10.26 0.14
CA ILE A 89 -4.63 -10.58 -1.27
C ILE A 89 -3.85 -11.80 -1.78
N SER A 90 -2.89 -12.30 -1.00
CA SER A 90 -2.05 -13.44 -1.37
C SER A 90 -1.68 -14.31 -0.16
N PRO A 91 -2.69 -14.86 0.54
CA PRO A 91 -2.49 -15.61 1.77
C PRO A 91 -1.63 -16.86 1.53
N GLY A 92 -0.71 -17.14 2.45
CA GLY A 92 0.24 -18.26 2.36
C GLY A 92 1.44 -18.03 1.44
N ARG A 93 1.44 -16.99 0.58
CA ARG A 93 2.59 -16.61 -0.26
C ARG A 93 3.32 -15.38 0.28
N LYS A 94 2.58 -14.40 0.79
CA LYS A 94 3.13 -13.11 1.23
C LYS A 94 2.71 -12.81 2.66
N ILE A 95 3.58 -12.15 3.39
CA ILE A 95 3.40 -11.79 4.80
C ILE A 95 3.44 -10.28 5.03
N ASP A 96 3.92 -9.51 4.06
CA ASP A 96 3.98 -8.05 4.08
C ASP A 96 2.56 -7.43 4.10
N PRO A 97 2.36 -6.34 4.86
CA PRO A 97 3.39 -5.50 5.52
C PRO A 97 3.90 -6.04 6.87
N GLY A 98 3.38 -7.18 7.33
CA GLY A 98 3.89 -7.91 8.50
C GLY A 98 3.43 -7.35 9.84
N GLN A 99 3.86 -8.03 10.91
CA GLN A 99 3.44 -7.75 12.30
C GLN A 99 3.76 -6.33 12.80
N TYR A 100 4.74 -5.66 12.19
CA TYR A 100 5.21 -4.35 12.60
C TYR A 100 4.43 -3.20 11.97
N PHE A 101 3.52 -3.50 11.04
CA PHE A 101 2.61 -2.51 10.49
C PHE A 101 1.39 -2.33 11.41
N ASP A 102 1.33 -1.17 12.04
CA ASP A 102 0.26 -0.76 12.94
C ASP A 102 -0.92 -0.23 12.12
N TRP A 103 -1.83 -1.15 11.78
CA TRP A 103 -3.05 -0.86 11.03
C TRP A 103 -3.96 0.13 11.75
N GLU A 104 -4.05 0.07 13.08
CA GLU A 104 -4.93 0.95 13.85
C GLU A 104 -4.42 2.39 13.80
N ARG A 105 -3.13 2.60 14.04
CA ARG A 105 -2.47 3.90 13.91
C ARG A 105 -2.64 4.47 12.51
N TYR A 106 -2.50 3.65 11.48
CA TYR A 106 -2.62 4.12 10.10
C TYR A 106 -4.07 4.44 9.70
N LEU A 107 -5.02 3.52 9.93
CA LEU A 107 -6.40 3.69 9.47
C LEU A 107 -7.16 4.78 10.26
N SER A 108 -6.78 5.03 11.51
CA SER A 108 -7.32 6.15 12.30
C SER A 108 -6.87 7.51 11.78
N SER A 109 -5.68 7.61 11.17
CA SER A 109 -5.13 8.87 10.66
C SER A 109 -5.56 9.19 9.22
N VAL A 110 -5.89 8.19 8.41
CA VAL A 110 -6.44 8.38 7.06
C VAL A 110 -7.82 9.06 7.16
N LYS A 111 -8.07 10.07 6.33
CA LYS A 111 -9.35 10.78 6.32
C LYS A 111 -10.39 9.97 5.56
N GLN A 112 -11.62 9.94 6.05
CA GLN A 112 -12.73 9.40 5.27
C GLN A 112 -13.14 10.46 4.27
N THR A 113 -13.04 10.16 2.98
CA THR A 113 -13.59 11.04 1.95
C THR A 113 -15.10 10.97 2.04
N VAL A 114 -15.74 12.12 2.29
CA VAL A 114 -17.20 12.29 2.31
C VAL A 114 -17.71 12.33 0.87
#